data_AF-A0A536X3T0-F1
#
_entry.id   AF-A0A536X3T0-F1
#
_cell.length_a   1.000
_cell.length_b   1.000
_cell.length_c   1.000
_cell.angle_alpha   90.00
_cell.angle_beta   90.00
_cell.angle_gamma   90.00
#
_symmetry.space_group_name_H-M   'P 1'
#
loop_
_entity.id
_entity.type
_entity.pdbx_description
1 polymer ?
#
loop_
_entity_poly.entity_id
_entity_poly.type
_entity_poly.pdbx_seq_one_letter_code
_entity_poly.pdbx_strand_id
1 'polypeptide(L)'
;DSDVALNNAIFAPITNSTDPNVFPLRARGGRLILYHGYADPLIPPENTINYYQNVIDLELQQVPLVSDPEFRRSMALGKVQVFARLFLVPGMYHCAGGPGPTTFDFLTPLTQWVEAGVPPQRVVASHVESGATTYTRPLCPYPASAYYGGSGPTSDASSFVCR
;
A
#
# COMPACT_ATOMS: atom_id res chain seq x y z
N ASP A 1 32.28 5.17 -4.17
CA ASP A 1 32.29 6.39 -3.34
C ASP A 1 32.44 5.96 -1.89
N SER A 2 33.57 6.29 -1.25
CA SER A 2 33.87 5.93 0.15
C SER A 2 33.04 6.70 1.16
N ASP A 3 32.57 7.89 0.78
CA ASP A 3 31.93 8.83 1.69
C ASP A 3 30.47 8.43 1.90
N VAL A 4 29.81 7.93 0.85
CA VAL A 4 28.49 7.29 0.95
C VAL A 4 28.55 6.02 1.81
N ALA A 5 29.60 5.22 1.68
CA ALA A 5 29.77 4.00 2.48
C ALA A 5 29.98 4.33 3.98
N LEU A 6 30.82 5.34 4.27
CA LEU A 6 31.04 5.81 5.64
C LEU A 6 29.77 6.44 6.24
N ASN A 7 29.07 7.26 5.45
CA ASN A 7 27.79 7.86 5.87
C ASN A 7 26.77 6.77 6.20
N ASN A 8 26.61 5.77 5.34
CA ASN A 8 25.71 4.64 5.59
C ASN A 8 26.11 3.86 6.84
N ALA A 9 27.40 3.56 7.04
CA ALA A 9 27.84 2.81 8.21
C ALA A 9 27.52 3.50 9.55
N ILE A 10 27.56 4.84 9.57
CA ILE A 10 27.32 5.64 10.79
C ILE A 10 25.84 5.95 10.98
N PHE A 11 25.18 6.45 9.94
CA PHE A 11 23.84 7.04 10.06
C PHE A 11 22.72 6.06 9.75
N ALA A 12 22.91 5.15 8.79
CA ALA A 12 21.84 4.23 8.38
C ALA A 12 21.21 3.44 9.54
N PRO A 13 21.97 2.90 10.53
CA PRO A 13 21.37 2.16 11.65
C PRO A 13 20.43 3.01 12.53
N ILE A 14 20.57 4.33 12.48
CA ILE A 14 19.82 5.28 13.32
C ILE A 14 18.72 5.97 12.51
N THR A 15 18.97 6.27 11.23
CA THR A 15 18.08 7.09 10.41
C THR A 15 17.26 6.27 9.42
N ASN A 16 17.75 5.12 8.96
CA ASN A 16 17.04 4.35 7.95
C ASN A 16 15.90 3.57 8.59
N SER A 17 14.70 3.80 8.08
CA SER A 17 13.51 3.02 8.46
C SER A 17 13.24 1.93 7.42
N THR A 18 14.27 1.14 7.09
CA THR A 18 14.24 0.17 5.98
C THR A 18 14.21 -1.29 6.44
N ASP A 19 14.11 -1.57 7.74
CA ASP A 19 13.97 -2.93 8.25
C ASP A 19 12.62 -3.54 7.82
N PRO A 20 12.61 -4.61 6.99
CA PRO A 20 11.38 -5.25 6.54
C PRO A 20 10.76 -6.15 7.62
N ASN A 21 11.43 -6.39 8.75
CA ASN A 21 10.92 -7.23 9.81
C ASN A 21 9.88 -6.51 10.68
N VAL A 22 8.67 -6.38 10.14
CA VAL A 22 7.50 -5.83 10.84
C VAL A 22 6.68 -6.91 11.56
N PHE A 23 7.17 -8.15 11.67
CA PHE A 23 6.45 -9.22 12.37
C PHE A 23 6.26 -8.99 13.87
N PRO A 24 7.14 -8.27 14.60
CA PRO A 24 6.84 -7.86 15.96
C PRO A 24 5.58 -6.99 16.06
N LEU A 25 5.28 -6.15 15.05
CA LEU A 25 4.02 -5.40 14.97
C LEU A 25 2.84 -6.36 14.86
N ARG A 26 2.91 -7.34 13.94
CA ARG A 26 1.90 -8.39 13.77
C ARG A 26 1.66 -9.15 15.07
N ALA A 27 2.72 -9.57 15.76
CA ALA A 27 2.64 -10.35 16.99
C ALA A 27 1.94 -9.62 18.14
N ARG A 28 1.97 -8.28 18.15
CA ARG A 28 1.26 -7.44 19.11
C ARG A 28 -0.16 -7.06 18.67
N GLY A 29 -0.65 -7.63 17.57
CA GLY A 29 -1.96 -7.29 17.01
C GLY A 29 -2.00 -5.94 16.28
N GLY A 30 -0.84 -5.33 15.99
CA GLY A 30 -0.77 -4.07 15.26
C GLY A 30 -1.23 -4.20 13.81
N ARG A 31 -1.64 -3.06 13.23
CA ARG A 31 -2.07 -2.91 11.84
C ARG A 31 -1.28 -1.79 11.17
N LEU A 32 -0.97 -1.98 9.90
CA LEU A 32 -0.20 -1.04 9.09
C LEU A 32 -0.94 -0.78 7.77
N ILE A 33 -1.22 0.49 7.50
CA ILE A 33 -1.61 0.96 6.17
C ILE A 33 -0.45 1.79 5.64
N LEU A 34 0.08 1.38 4.50
CA LEU A 34 1.02 2.15 3.69
C LEU A 34 0.23 2.75 2.53
N TYR A 35 0.51 4.01 2.19
CA TYR A 35 0.06 4.58 0.93
C TYR A 35 1.20 5.36 0.27
N HIS A 36 1.15 5.48 -1.06
CA HIS A 36 2.12 6.29 -1.80
C HIS A 36 1.47 6.89 -3.04
N GLY A 37 1.79 8.16 -3.34
CA GLY A 37 1.41 8.78 -4.59
C GLY A 37 2.14 8.14 -5.76
N TYR A 38 1.42 7.54 -6.70
CA TYR A 38 2.08 6.76 -7.75
C TYR A 38 2.72 7.64 -8.84
N ALA A 39 2.49 8.94 -8.79
CA ALA A 39 3.15 9.94 -9.62
C ALA A 39 4.04 10.88 -8.78
N ASP A 40 4.46 10.48 -7.58
CA ASP A 40 5.32 11.29 -6.70
C ASP A 40 6.67 11.61 -7.39
N PRO A 41 6.98 12.90 -7.66
CA PRO A 41 8.22 13.29 -8.31
C PRO A 41 9.40 13.47 -7.34
N LEU A 42 9.15 13.45 -6.03
CA LEU A 42 10.13 13.71 -4.97
C LEU A 42 10.65 12.41 -4.36
N ILE A 43 9.75 11.51 -4.01
CA ILE A 43 10.08 10.20 -3.46
C ILE A 43 9.55 9.13 -4.43
N PRO A 44 10.43 8.34 -5.07
CA PRO A 44 9.98 7.31 -6.00
C PRO A 44 9.07 6.29 -5.29
N PRO A 45 7.85 6.02 -5.81
CA PRO A 45 6.93 5.04 -5.21
C PRO A 45 7.53 3.62 -5.19
N GLU A 46 8.49 3.33 -6.06
CA GLU A 46 9.26 2.09 -6.08
C GLU A 46 9.92 1.80 -4.73
N ASN A 47 10.30 2.82 -3.96
CA ASN A 47 10.89 2.61 -2.63
C ASN A 47 9.90 1.94 -1.67
N THR A 48 8.65 2.40 -1.63
CA THR A 48 7.61 1.79 -0.78
C THR A 48 7.15 0.44 -1.33
N ILE A 49 7.08 0.29 -2.66
CA ILE A 49 6.78 -1.00 -3.29
C ILE A 49 7.86 -2.03 -2.91
N ASN A 50 9.14 -1.69 -3.08
CA ASN A 50 10.26 -2.56 -2.74
C ASN A 50 10.29 -2.90 -1.25
N TYR A 51 10.02 -1.93 -0.37
CA TYR A 51 9.88 -2.20 1.06
C TYR A 51 8.77 -3.23 1.34
N TYR A 52 7.57 -3.04 0.78
CA TYR A 52 6.45 -3.96 0.96
C TYR A 52 6.76 -5.36 0.38
N GLN A 53 7.45 -5.43 -0.76
CA GLN A 53 7.93 -6.69 -1.35
C GLN A 53 8.94 -7.40 -0.43
N ASN A 54 9.86 -6.66 0.20
CA ASN A 54 10.81 -7.24 1.16
C ASN A 54 10.11 -7.84 2.39
N VAL A 55 9.03 -7.22 2.87
CA VAL A 55 8.18 -7.78 3.95
C VAL A 55 7.56 -9.11 3.50
N ILE A 56 7.05 -9.17 2.26
CA ILE A 56 6.48 -10.40 1.67
C ILE A 56 7.55 -11.48 1.51
N ASP A 57 8.75 -11.12 1.04
CA ASP A 57 9.85 -12.04 0.85
C ASP A 57 10.36 -12.61 2.18
N LEU A 58 10.33 -11.81 3.25
CA LEU A 58 10.64 -12.30 4.59
C LEU A 58 9.56 -13.27 5.12
N GLU A 59 8.28 -13.04 4.81
CA GLU A 59 7.19 -13.96 5.17
C GLU A 59 7.27 -15.25 4.34
N LEU A 60 7.70 -15.15 3.08
CA LEU A 60 7.88 -16.27 2.16
C LEU A 60 8.92 -17.29 2.65
N GLN A 61 9.88 -16.87 3.48
CA GLN A 61 10.84 -17.78 4.14
C GLN A 61 10.17 -18.69 5.19
N GLN A 62 9.00 -18.30 5.71
CA GLN A 62 8.22 -19.07 6.70
C GLN A 62 7.08 -19.87 6.05
N VAL A 63 6.86 -19.71 4.75
CA VAL A 63 5.80 -20.43 4.01
C VAL A 63 6.37 -21.76 3.52
N PRO A 64 5.72 -22.91 3.79
CA PRO A 64 6.17 -24.21 3.33
C PRO A 64 6.39 -24.27 1.82
N LEU A 65 7.36 -25.08 1.40
CA LEU A 65 7.59 -25.34 -0.02
C LEU A 65 6.35 -26.02 -0.62
N VAL A 66 5.91 -25.50 -1.76
CA VAL A 66 4.83 -26.04 -2.59
C VAL A 66 5.28 -26.01 -4.05
N SER A 67 4.62 -26.76 -4.93
CA SER A 67 5.02 -26.92 -6.32
C SER A 67 4.92 -25.64 -7.15
N ASP A 68 3.93 -24.79 -6.86
CA ASP A 68 3.68 -23.55 -7.60
C ASP A 68 4.31 -22.35 -6.85
N PRO A 69 5.36 -21.71 -7.40
CA PRO A 69 6.02 -20.57 -6.76
C PRO A 69 5.12 -19.33 -6.65
N GLU A 70 4.22 -19.11 -7.61
CA GLU A 70 3.30 -17.96 -7.59
C GLU A 70 2.22 -18.17 -6.52
N PHE A 71 1.71 -19.39 -6.41
CA PHE A 71 0.82 -19.75 -5.30
C PHE A 71 1.52 -19.63 -3.94
N ARG A 72 2.81 -20.01 -3.84
CA ARG A 72 3.59 -19.82 -2.61
C ARG A 72 3.73 -18.35 -2.24
N ARG A 73 3.99 -17.49 -3.24
CA ARG A 73 4.07 -16.04 -3.06
C ARG A 73 2.72 -15.43 -2.65
N SER A 74 1.61 -15.89 -3.24
CA SER A 74 0.28 -15.41 -2.88
C SER A 74 -0.11 -15.79 -1.45
N MET A 75 0.32 -16.96 -0.95
CA MET A 75 0.19 -17.32 0.46
C MET A 75 0.98 -16.37 1.37
N ALA A 76 2.22 -16.03 1.01
CA ALA A 76 3.03 -15.07 1.78
C ALA A 76 2.38 -13.68 1.80
N LEU A 77 1.96 -13.18 0.63
CA LEU A 77 1.21 -11.93 0.50
C LEU A 77 -0.05 -11.94 1.36
N GLY A 78 -0.84 -13.02 1.32
CA GLY A 78 -2.03 -13.17 2.15
C GLY A 78 -1.73 -13.04 3.64
N LYS A 79 -0.67 -13.69 4.12
CA LYS A 79 -0.22 -13.58 5.53
C LYS A 79 0.25 -12.17 5.90
N VAL A 80 0.88 -11.44 4.98
CA VAL A 80 1.24 -10.02 5.18
C VAL A 80 -0.01 -9.14 5.22
N GLN A 81 -0.94 -9.31 4.28
CA GLN A 81 -2.19 -8.53 4.17
C GLN A 81 -3.17 -8.70 5.33
N VAL A 82 -2.94 -9.68 6.22
CA VAL A 82 -3.66 -9.82 7.50
C VAL A 82 -3.34 -8.67 8.47
N PHE A 83 -2.17 -8.03 8.34
CA PHE A 83 -1.77 -6.94 9.24
C PHE A 83 -1.16 -5.71 8.54
N ALA A 84 -0.68 -5.83 7.30
CA ALA A 84 -0.06 -4.75 6.55
C ALA A 84 -0.59 -4.68 5.10
N ARG A 85 -1.16 -3.55 4.69
CA ARG A 85 -1.67 -3.31 3.32
C ARG A 85 -1.05 -2.05 2.72
N LEU A 86 -0.63 -2.15 1.46
CA LEU A 86 -0.15 -1.02 0.66
C LEU A 86 -1.24 -0.57 -0.32
N PHE A 87 -1.49 0.74 -0.40
CA PHE A 87 -2.38 1.37 -1.36
C PHE A 87 -1.61 2.37 -2.22
N LEU A 88 -1.46 2.08 -3.51
CA LEU A 88 -0.92 3.07 -4.46
C LEU A 88 -2.04 4.00 -4.90
N VAL A 89 -1.74 5.29 -5.05
CA VAL A 89 -2.71 6.32 -5.44
C VAL A 89 -2.35 6.84 -6.83
N PRO A 90 -2.96 6.30 -7.92
CA PRO A 90 -2.67 6.73 -9.28
C PRO A 90 -2.92 8.23 -9.47
N GLY A 91 -1.97 8.92 -10.08
CA GLY A 91 -2.05 10.37 -10.35
C GLY A 91 -1.89 11.26 -9.12
N MET A 92 -1.61 10.71 -7.93
CA MET A 92 -1.22 11.53 -6.79
C MET A 92 0.29 11.80 -6.80
N TYR A 93 0.66 13.05 -6.54
CA TYR A 93 2.05 13.47 -6.35
C TYR A 93 2.51 13.23 -4.90
N HIS A 94 3.47 14.03 -4.42
CA HIS A 94 4.01 13.92 -3.08
C HIS A 94 2.96 14.24 -2.02
N CYS A 95 2.50 13.19 -1.33
CA CYS A 95 1.47 13.20 -0.27
C CYS A 95 0.06 13.65 -0.69
N ALA A 96 -0.07 14.57 -1.65
CA ALA A 96 -1.33 15.15 -2.12
C ALA A 96 -1.18 15.73 -3.54
N GLY A 97 -2.30 16.21 -4.09
CA GLY A 97 -2.33 16.88 -5.40
C GLY A 97 -2.03 15.94 -6.58
N GLY A 98 -2.03 16.51 -7.78
CA GLY A 98 -1.96 15.74 -9.04
C GLY A 98 -3.35 15.41 -9.61
N PRO A 99 -3.42 14.86 -10.83
CA PRO A 99 -4.67 14.68 -11.57
C PRO A 99 -5.56 13.51 -11.06
N GLY A 100 -5.08 12.75 -10.08
CA GLY A 100 -5.75 11.57 -9.55
C GLY A 100 -6.75 11.84 -8.42
N PRO A 101 -7.51 10.82 -7.99
CA PRO A 101 -8.36 10.92 -6.82
C PRO A 101 -7.51 10.90 -5.54
N THR A 102 -7.15 12.09 -5.05
CA THR A 102 -6.14 12.28 -4.00
C THR A 102 -6.71 12.65 -2.63
N THR A 103 -8.05 12.73 -2.51
CA THR A 103 -8.73 12.96 -1.24
C THR A 103 -9.32 11.65 -0.73
N PHE A 104 -8.89 11.18 0.44
CA PHE A 104 -9.29 9.90 1.03
C PHE A 104 -9.16 9.91 2.56
N ASP A 105 -9.76 8.92 3.21
CA ASP A 105 -9.65 8.68 4.65
C ASP A 105 -9.11 7.27 4.93
N PHE A 106 -7.88 7.20 5.44
CA PHE A 106 -7.29 5.95 5.92
C PHE A 106 -7.44 5.74 7.43
N LEU A 107 -7.83 6.77 8.20
CA LEU A 107 -7.98 6.66 9.65
C LEU A 107 -9.20 5.80 9.98
N THR A 108 -10.36 6.08 9.37
CA THR A 108 -11.57 5.27 9.60
C THR A 108 -11.35 3.77 9.34
N PRO A 109 -10.82 3.34 8.18
CA PRO A 109 -10.57 1.91 7.95
C PRO A 109 -9.45 1.33 8.84
N LEU A 110 -8.46 2.14 9.25
CA LEU A 110 -7.45 1.67 10.20
C LEU A 110 -8.07 1.40 11.57
N THR A 111 -8.92 2.30 12.07
CA THR A 111 -9.67 2.14 13.32
C THR A 111 -10.55 0.89 13.26
N GLN A 112 -11.32 0.70 12.18
CA GLN A 112 -12.14 -0.50 12.00
C GLN A 112 -11.29 -1.79 11.97
N TRP A 113 -10.10 -1.74 11.38
CA TRP A 113 -9.20 -2.90 11.33
C TRP A 113 -8.59 -3.24 12.69
N VAL A 114 -8.25 -2.23 13.48
CA VAL A 114 -7.69 -2.39 14.83
C VAL A 114 -8.76 -2.84 15.82
N GLU A 115 -9.93 -2.19 15.83
CA GLU A 115 -10.95 -2.36 16.88
C GLU A 115 -11.97 -3.46 16.56
N ALA A 116 -12.35 -3.61 15.29
CA ALA A 116 -13.38 -4.56 14.86
C ALA A 116 -12.80 -5.73 14.04
N GLY A 117 -11.49 -5.74 13.78
CA GLY A 117 -10.86 -6.78 12.97
C GLY A 117 -11.27 -6.75 11.50
N VAL A 118 -11.81 -5.62 11.00
CA VAL A 118 -12.29 -5.48 9.62
C VAL A 118 -11.24 -4.78 8.76
N PRO A 119 -10.45 -5.53 7.94
CA PRO A 119 -9.43 -4.91 7.10
C PRO A 119 -10.03 -4.17 5.90
N PRO A 120 -9.43 -3.06 5.45
CA PRO A 120 -9.89 -2.34 4.26
C PRO A 120 -9.65 -3.14 2.99
N GLN A 121 -10.72 -3.65 2.37
CA GLN A 121 -10.65 -4.32 1.06
C GLN A 121 -10.49 -3.33 -0.11
N ARG A 122 -10.91 -2.08 0.11
CA ARG A 122 -10.68 -0.92 -0.75
C ARG A 122 -10.88 0.35 0.07
N VAL A 123 -10.30 1.46 -0.37
CA VAL A 123 -10.55 2.79 0.22
C VAL A 123 -11.03 3.70 -0.89
N VAL A 124 -12.20 4.32 -0.74
CA VAL A 124 -12.73 5.24 -1.76
C VAL A 124 -11.94 6.54 -1.69
N ALA A 125 -11.38 6.95 -2.82
CA ALA A 125 -10.72 8.23 -2.99
C ALA A 125 -11.49 9.10 -3.99
N SER A 126 -11.43 10.41 -3.79
CA SER A 126 -12.14 11.42 -4.56
C SER A 126 -11.15 12.34 -5.27
N HIS A 127 -11.44 12.66 -6.52
CA HIS A 127 -10.83 13.78 -7.21
C HIS A 127 -11.71 15.00 -7.01
N VAL A 128 -11.11 16.10 -6.53
CA VAL A 128 -11.82 17.32 -6.13
C VAL A 128 -11.30 18.48 -6.95
N GLU A 129 -12.20 19.16 -7.67
CA GLU A 129 -11.91 20.41 -8.40
C GLU A 129 -12.81 21.52 -7.85
N SER A 130 -12.24 22.68 -7.54
CA SER A 130 -12.99 23.83 -7.04
C SER A 130 -13.91 23.52 -5.85
N GLY A 131 -13.51 22.58 -4.99
CA GLY A 131 -14.28 22.15 -3.81
C GLY A 131 -15.38 21.12 -4.10
N ALA A 132 -15.59 20.71 -5.35
CA ALA A 132 -16.56 19.70 -5.75
C ALA A 132 -15.87 18.39 -6.14
N THR A 133 -16.43 17.26 -5.70
CA THR A 133 -15.97 15.95 -6.18
C THR A 133 -16.41 15.74 -7.63
N THR A 134 -15.45 15.50 -8.52
CA THR A 134 -15.72 15.29 -9.96
C THR A 134 -15.79 13.81 -10.32
N TYR A 135 -14.98 12.97 -9.68
CA TYR A 135 -15.09 11.51 -9.76
C TYR A 135 -14.47 10.84 -8.54
N THR A 136 -14.80 9.56 -8.34
CA THR A 136 -14.24 8.71 -7.28
C THR A 136 -13.64 7.43 -7.85
N ARG A 137 -12.65 6.86 -7.18
CA ARG A 137 -12.08 5.54 -7.49
C ARG A 137 -11.83 4.75 -6.20
N PRO A 138 -11.95 3.42 -6.23
CA PRO A 138 -11.44 2.60 -5.15
C PRO A 138 -9.91 2.51 -5.25
N LEU A 139 -9.21 2.87 -4.18
CA LEU A 139 -7.83 2.46 -3.95
C LEU A 139 -7.83 0.99 -3.55
N CYS A 140 -7.00 0.21 -4.22
CA CYS A 140 -6.94 -1.24 -4.07
C CYS A 140 -5.70 -1.65 -3.28
N PRO A 141 -5.79 -2.71 -2.44
CA PRO A 141 -4.62 -3.26 -1.79
C PRO A 141 -3.70 -3.87 -2.86
N TYR A 142 -2.46 -3.39 -2.89
CA TYR A 142 -1.42 -3.87 -3.79
C TYR A 142 -1.27 -5.41 -3.71
N PRO A 143 -1.10 -6.12 -4.84
CA PRO A 143 -0.82 -5.61 -6.19
C PRO A 143 -2.05 -5.27 -7.04
N ALA A 144 -3.27 -5.41 -6.50
CA ALA A 144 -4.49 -5.14 -7.26
C ALA A 144 -4.61 -3.66 -7.63
N SER A 145 -5.27 -3.39 -8.76
CA SER A 145 -5.60 -2.05 -9.24
C SER A 145 -7.09 -1.91 -9.52
N ALA A 146 -7.58 -0.68 -9.64
CA ALA A 146 -8.98 -0.43 -9.97
C ALA A 146 -9.25 -0.67 -11.46
N TYR A 147 -10.17 -1.57 -11.78
CA TYR A 147 -10.65 -1.84 -13.14
C TYR A 147 -12.13 -1.55 -13.25
N TYR A 148 -12.53 -0.88 -14.33
CA TYR A 148 -13.95 -0.64 -14.61
C TYR A 148 -14.68 -1.97 -14.85
N GLY A 149 -15.80 -2.16 -14.17
CA GLY A 149 -16.58 -3.40 -14.19
C GLY A 149 -17.41 -3.61 -15.46
N GLY A 150 -17.43 -2.63 -16.37
CA GLY A 150 -18.13 -2.71 -17.65
C GLY A 150 -19.52 -2.06 -17.67
N SER A 151 -20.06 -1.65 -16.51
CA SER A 151 -21.35 -0.99 -16.37
C SER A 151 -21.34 0.08 -15.27
N GLY A 152 -22.25 1.05 -15.37
CA GLY A 152 -22.40 2.14 -14.41
C GLY A 152 -21.60 3.39 -14.78
N PRO A 153 -21.73 4.49 -14.02
CA PRO A 153 -20.99 5.72 -14.30
C PRO A 153 -19.49 5.52 -14.10
N THR A 154 -18.67 5.92 -15.08
CA THR A 154 -17.21 5.92 -14.94
C THR A 154 -16.71 6.97 -13.95
N SER A 155 -17.56 7.86 -13.45
CA SER A 155 -17.25 8.80 -12.38
C SER A 155 -17.43 8.22 -10.97
N ASP A 156 -18.02 7.03 -10.83
CA ASP A 156 -18.33 6.42 -9.54
C ASP A 156 -17.41 5.23 -9.24
N ALA A 157 -16.81 5.22 -8.05
CA ALA A 157 -16.01 4.13 -7.52
C ALA A 157 -16.77 2.80 -7.43
N SER A 158 -18.10 2.83 -7.30
CA SER A 158 -18.95 1.64 -7.27
C SER A 158 -18.89 0.83 -8.58
N SER A 159 -18.60 1.49 -9.70
CA SER A 159 -18.44 0.88 -11.03
C SER A 159 -17.07 0.21 -11.25
N PHE A 160 -16.21 0.16 -10.23
CA PHE A 160 -14.86 -0.39 -10.32
C PHE A 160 -14.65 -1.54 -9.33
N VAL A 161 -13.84 -2.51 -9.76
CA VAL A 161 -13.42 -3.66 -8.97
C VAL A 161 -11.90 -3.68 -8.80
N CYS A 162 -11.43 -4.13 -7.65
CA CYS A 162 -10.02 -4.40 -7.43
C CYS A 162 -9.69 -5.79 -7.98
N ARG A 163 -8.74 -5.88 -8.91
CA ARG A 163 -8.21 -7.14 -9.44
C ARG A 163 -6.77 -6.98 -9.90
#